data_AF-A0A8T3RWT0-F1
#
_entry.id   AF-A0A8T3RWT0-F1
#
_cell.length_a   1.000
_cell.length_b   1.000
_cell.length_c   1.000
_cell.angle_alpha   90.00
_cell.angle_beta   90.00
_cell.angle_gamma   90.00
#
_symmetry.space_group_name_H-M   'P 1'
#
loop_
_entity.id
_entity.type
_entity.pdbx_description
1 polymer ?
#
loop_
_entity_poly.entity_id
_entity_poly.type
_entity_poly.pdbx_seq_one_letter_code
_entity_poly.pdbx_strand_id
1 'polypeptide(L)'
;VSHKGIEVDGSTVNIPSFQVKPGSTINVRERARKQMRVQAALEIAAQVGFPDWVEVDEKKMSGAFKSIPERVDILPDINENLVVELYSK
;
A
#
# COMPACT_ATOMS: atom_id res chain seq x y z
N VAL A 1 2.45 9.47 3.22
CA VAL A 1 1.63 10.09 2.14
C VAL A 1 1.60 11.62 2.22
N SER A 2 1.01 12.25 3.26
CA SER A 2 0.79 13.71 3.36
C SER A 2 1.99 14.61 3.02
N HIS A 3 3.22 14.20 3.40
CA HIS A 3 4.44 14.98 3.14
C HIS A 3 4.93 14.91 1.67
N LYS A 4 4.02 14.65 0.72
CA LYS A 4 4.30 14.61 -0.73
C LYS A 4 5.49 13.71 -1.09
N GLY A 5 5.60 12.56 -0.45
CA GLY A 5 6.69 11.59 -0.66
C GLY A 5 6.35 10.46 -1.64
N ILE A 6 5.09 10.39 -2.08
CA ILE A 6 4.54 9.30 -2.90
C ILE A 6 4.04 9.88 -4.23
N GLU A 7 4.26 9.13 -5.30
CA GLU A 7 3.70 9.35 -6.62
C GLU A 7 2.85 8.14 -7.01
N VAL A 8 1.71 8.37 -7.65
CA VAL A 8 0.86 7.33 -8.25
C VAL A 8 0.73 7.68 -9.72
N ASP A 9 1.10 6.73 -10.59
CA ASP A 9 1.08 6.90 -12.05
C ASP A 9 1.81 8.18 -12.52
N GLY A 10 2.93 8.50 -11.86
CA GLY A 10 3.77 9.68 -12.14
C GLY A 10 3.27 11.00 -11.55
N SER A 11 2.09 11.02 -10.91
CA SER A 11 1.54 12.21 -10.27
C SER A 11 1.76 12.18 -8.75
N THR A 12 2.19 13.31 -8.17
CA THR A 12 2.38 13.38 -6.70
C THR A 12 1.03 13.33 -5.99
N VAL A 13 0.85 12.35 -5.10
CA VAL A 13 -0.37 12.19 -4.29
C VAL A 13 -0.05 12.44 -2.82
N ASN A 14 -0.80 13.34 -2.20
CA ASN A 14 -0.66 13.68 -0.78
C ASN A 14 -1.94 13.47 0.04
N ILE A 15 -2.99 12.92 -0.56
CA ILE A 15 -4.26 12.62 0.11
C ILE A 15 -4.20 11.19 0.67
N PRO A 16 -4.23 10.98 2.00
CA PRO A 16 -4.16 9.64 2.58
C PRO A 16 -5.36 8.74 2.22
N SER A 17 -6.53 9.33 1.98
CA SER A 17 -7.75 8.63 1.58
C SER A 17 -7.85 8.37 0.07
N PHE A 18 -6.78 8.59 -0.69
CA PHE A 18 -6.76 8.34 -2.13
C PHE A 18 -6.99 6.84 -2.42
N GLN A 19 -8.01 6.54 -3.22
CA GLN A 19 -8.32 5.17 -3.64
C GLN A 19 -7.46 4.79 -4.84
N VAL A 20 -6.56 3.83 -4.64
CA VAL A 20 -5.69 3.28 -5.69
C VAL A 20 -6.50 2.31 -6.55
N LYS A 21 -6.34 2.39 -7.87
CA LYS A 21 -7.01 1.50 -8.82
C LYS A 21 -6.11 0.32 -9.19
N PRO A 22 -6.66 -0.88 -9.41
CA PRO A 22 -5.88 -2.00 -9.96
C PRO A 22 -5.15 -1.60 -11.24
N GLY A 23 -3.90 -2.03 -11.37
CA GLY A 23 -2.98 -1.65 -12.44
C GLY A 23 -2.19 -0.35 -12.20
N SER A 24 -2.54 0.46 -11.20
CA SER A 24 -1.77 1.67 -10.88
C SER A 24 -0.39 1.33 -10.30
N THR A 25 0.61 2.15 -10.66
CA THR A 25 1.98 2.07 -10.15
C THR A 25 2.22 3.16 -9.12
N ILE A 26 2.64 2.76 -7.92
CA ILE A 26 3.01 3.63 -6.81
C ILE A 26 4.54 3.71 -6.74
N ASN A 27 5.08 4.91 -6.70
CA ASN A 27 6.50 5.18 -6.61
C ASN A 27 6.83 6.04 -5.40
N VAL A 28 7.95 5.74 -4.74
CA VAL A 28 8.55 6.68 -3.79
C VAL A 28 9.31 7.74 -4.57
N ARG A 29 9.05 9.02 -4.27
CA ARG A 29 9.73 10.16 -4.92
C ARG A 29 11.22 10.17 -4.60
N GLU A 30 12.04 10.62 -5.53
CA GLU A 30 13.51 10.64 -5.35
C GLU A 30 13.97 11.33 -4.06
N ARG A 31 13.36 12.46 -3.70
CA ARG A 31 13.66 13.19 -2.45
C ARG A 31 13.35 12.38 -1.19
N ALA A 32 12.41 11.44 -1.28
CA ALA A 32 12.00 10.56 -0.18
C ALA A 32 12.77 9.23 -0.16
N ARG A 33 13.28 8.74 -1.31
CA ARG A 33 14.05 7.48 -1.40
C ARG A 33 15.30 7.44 -0.52
N LYS A 34 15.93 8.60 -0.31
CA LYS A 34 17.14 8.74 0.55
C LYS A 34 16.83 8.78 2.04
N GLN A 35 15.57 8.80 2.44
CA GLN A 35 15.21 8.88 3.85
C GLN A 35 15.42 7.52 4.51
N MET A 36 16.21 7.49 5.59
CA MET A 36 16.51 6.26 6.34
C MET A 36 15.25 5.49 6.75
N ARG A 37 14.17 6.20 7.11
CA ARG A 37 12.88 5.58 7.46
C ARG A 37 12.26 4.74 6.33
N VAL A 38 12.47 5.13 5.07
CA VAL A 38 11.91 4.41 3.91
C VAL A 38 12.75 3.17 3.63
N GLN A 39 14.07 3.30 3.68
CA GLN A 39 15.01 2.19 3.48
C GLN A 39 14.82 1.10 4.55
N ALA A 40 14.83 1.49 5.82
CA ALA A 40 14.62 0.56 6.93
C ALA A 40 13.25 -0.12 6.86
N ALA A 41 12.19 0.61 6.51
CA ALA A 41 10.85 0.03 6.37
C ALA A 41 10.79 -0.99 5.23
N LEU A 42 11.49 -0.74 4.11
CA LEU A 42 11.55 -1.66 2.98
C LEU A 42 12.32 -2.95 3.33
N GLU A 43 13.43 -2.83 4.05
CA GLU A 43 14.21 -3.98 4.54
C GLU A 43 13.36 -4.87 5.47
N ILE A 44 12.61 -4.26 6.40
CA ILE A 44 11.70 -5.00 7.28
C ILE A 44 10.58 -5.67 6.47
N ALA A 45 9.98 -4.95 5.52
CA ALA A 45 8.91 -5.50 4.69
C ALA A 45 9.38 -6.69 3.84
N ALA A 46 10.60 -6.64 3.30
CA ALA A 46 11.20 -7.74 2.54
C ALA A 46 11.37 -9.02 3.37
N GLN A 47 11.57 -8.91 4.69
CA GLN A 47 11.65 -10.06 5.60
C GLN A 47 10.28 -10.68 5.91
N VAL A 48 9.24 -9.85 6.03
CA VAL A 48 7.87 -10.29 6.30
C VAL A 48 7.23 -10.91 5.05
N GLY A 49 7.63 -10.43 3.87
CA GLY A 49 7.02 -10.76 2.59
C GLY A 49 5.90 -9.79 2.22
N PHE A 50 5.54 -9.80 0.94
CA PHE A 50 4.50 -8.93 0.39
C PHE A 50 3.23 -9.73 0.11
N PRO A 51 2.03 -9.14 0.30
CA PRO A 51 0.77 -9.78 -0.10
C PRO A 51 0.68 -9.97 -1.62
N ASP A 52 -0.02 -11.02 -2.06
CA ASP A 52 -0.10 -11.41 -3.48
C ASP A 52 -0.73 -10.34 -4.38
N TRP A 53 -1.60 -9.50 -3.84
CA TRP A 53 -2.29 -8.42 -4.55
C TRP A 53 -1.41 -7.17 -4.78
N VAL A 54 -0.16 -7.18 -4.31
CA VAL A 54 0.85 -6.13 -4.55
C VAL A 54 2.09 -6.72 -5.20
N GLU A 55 2.66 -6.01 -6.16
CA GLU A 55 4.04 -6.22 -6.59
C GLU A 55 4.92 -5.13 -6.01
N VAL A 56 6.10 -5.49 -5.49
CA VAL A 56 7.07 -4.49 -4.99
C VAL A 56 8.43 -4.77 -5.63
N ASP A 57 8.98 -3.75 -6.30
CA ASP A 57 10.38 -3.69 -6.73
C ASP A 57 11.16 -2.89 -5.67
N GLU A 58 11.85 -3.63 -4.81
CA GLU A 58 12.66 -3.06 -3.72
C GLU A 58 13.77 -2.13 -4.24
N LYS A 59 14.40 -2.47 -5.37
CA LYS A 59 15.52 -1.70 -5.92
C LYS A 59 15.04 -0.36 -6.45
N LYS A 60 13.89 -0.35 -7.12
CA LYS A 60 13.30 0.89 -7.66
C LYS A 60 12.47 1.65 -6.63
N MET A 61 12.17 1.07 -5.47
CA MET A 61 11.20 1.59 -4.50
C MET A 61 9.88 1.92 -5.19
N SER A 62 9.43 0.97 -6.00
CA SER A 62 8.23 1.02 -6.82
C SER A 62 7.33 -0.15 -6.45
N GLY A 63 6.02 0.01 -6.53
CA GLY A 63 5.09 -1.09 -6.39
C GLY A 63 3.90 -0.93 -7.32
N ALA A 64 3.35 -2.06 -7.77
CA ALA A 64 2.14 -2.11 -8.58
C ALA A 64 1.01 -2.71 -7.76
N PHE A 65 -0.15 -2.07 -7.79
CA PHE A 65 -1.36 -2.63 -7.19
C PHE A 65 -2.03 -3.55 -8.20
N LYS A 66 -1.92 -4.87 -8.02
CA LYS A 66 -2.33 -5.85 -9.05
C LYS A 66 -3.84 -6.01 -9.10
N SER A 67 -4.46 -6.24 -7.94
CA SER A 67 -5.86 -6.58 -7.83
C SER A 67 -6.44 -6.10 -6.50
N ILE A 68 -7.77 -6.05 -6.43
CA ILE A 68 -8.47 -5.83 -5.16
C ILE A 68 -8.36 -7.12 -4.36
N PRO A 69 -7.93 -7.07 -3.08
CA PRO A 69 -7.84 -8.26 -2.25
C PRO A 69 -9.22 -8.89 -2.02
N GLU A 70 -9.27 -10.21 -2.04
CA GLU A 70 -10.45 -10.99 -1.70
C GLU A 70 -10.54 -11.24 -0.20
N ARG A 71 -11.68 -11.76 0.26
CA ARG A 71 -11.88 -12.02 1.70
C ARG A 71 -10.85 -12.99 2.28
N VAL A 72 -10.39 -13.94 1.48
CA VAL A 72 -9.38 -14.94 1.86
C VAL A 72 -7.99 -14.34 2.09
N ASP A 73 -7.71 -13.16 1.52
CA ASP A 73 -6.44 -12.45 1.67
C ASP A 73 -6.38 -11.63 2.96
N ILE A 74 -7.51 -11.47 3.65
CA ILE A 74 -7.64 -10.71 4.89
C ILE A 74 -7.51 -11.66 6.09
N LEU A 75 -6.87 -11.19 7.16
CA LEU A 75 -6.69 -11.95 8.40
C LEU A 75 -8.02 -12.57 8.89
N PRO A 76 -8.02 -13.86 9.26
CA PRO A 76 -9.24 -14.58 9.64
C PRO A 76 -9.85 -14.05 10.94
N ASP A 77 -9.05 -13.43 11.80
CA ASP A 77 -9.47 -12.92 13.11
C ASP A 77 -10.38 -11.67 13.02
N ILE A 78 -10.50 -11.07 11.82
CA ILE A 78 -11.40 -9.94 11.58
C ILE A 78 -12.77 -10.50 11.19
N ASN A 79 -13.83 -10.13 11.91
CA ASN A 79 -15.21 -10.50 11.58
C ASN A 79 -16.03 -9.26 11.18
N GLU A 80 -16.19 -9.04 9.88
CA GLU A 80 -16.90 -7.90 9.31
C GLU A 80 -18.42 -7.92 9.54
N ASN A 81 -19.01 -9.10 9.83
CA ASN A 81 -20.45 -9.19 10.09
C ASN A 81 -20.87 -8.36 11.30
N LEU A 82 -20.02 -8.30 12.34
CA LEU A 82 -20.26 -7.47 13.52
C LEU A 82 -20.37 -5.97 13.18
N VAL A 83 -19.64 -5.52 12.15
CA VAL A 83 -19.69 -4.13 11.68
C VAL A 83 -20.99 -3.89 10.90
N VAL A 84 -21.40 -4.84 10.05
CA VAL A 84 -22.67 -4.77 9.32
C VAL A 84 -23.85 -4.71 10.29
N GLU A 85 -23.88 -5.56 11.32
CA GLU A 85 -24.90 -5.57 12.37
C GLU A 85 -25.00 -4.23 13.11
N LEU A 86 -23.85 -3.59 13.39
CA LEU A 86 -23.82 -2.31 14.10
C LEU A 86 -24.48 -1.19 13.29
N TYR A 87 -24.19 -1.10 11.99
CA TYR A 87 -24.73 -0.05 11.11
C TYR A 87 -26.08 -0.38 10.49
N SER A 88 -26.64 -1.58 10.75
CA SER A 88 -28.00 -1.96 10.32
C SER A 88 -29.08 -1.62 11.35
N LYS A 89 -28.70 -0.99 12.46
CA LYS A 89 -29.62 -0.40 13.45
C LYS A 89 -29.96 1.03 13.08
#